data_AF-Q7WXG9-F1
#
_entry.id   AF-Q7WXG9-F1
#
_cell.length_a   1.000
_cell.length_b   1.000
_cell.length_c   1.000
_cell.angle_alpha   90.00
_cell.angle_beta   90.00
_cell.angle_gamma   90.00
#
_symmetry.space_group_name_H-M   'P 1'
#
loop_
_entity.id
_entity.type
_entity.pdbx_description
1 polymer ?
#
loop_
_entity_poly.entity_id
_entity_poly.type
_entity_poly.pdbx_seq_one_letter_code
_entity_poly.pdbx_strand_id
1 'polypeptide(L)'
;MVCAYTRQPAPAMVKTISAGSTKRLNEVYVPDISPTNGSSIATLIESEGKRLLFLGDAWAEDVVVELKRLHGDGRPQLFDAIKVSHHGSIHNTSVDLLSLIDAPIFLVSTNGSIHHHPDYEVLAEIVDRPATFERKIYFNYETPASTRLRAHVSRSGAKFNVDVVQDGWIHV
;
A
#
# COMPACT_ATOMS: atom_id res chain seq x y z
N MET A 1 -0.51 62.15 -32.92
CA MET A 1 0.39 61.04 -33.31
C MET A 1 0.51 60.12 -32.10
N VAL A 2 -0.32 59.07 -32.03
CA VAL A 2 -0.39 58.16 -30.88
C VAL A 2 0.15 56.81 -31.35
N CYS A 3 1.35 56.46 -30.89
CA CYS A 3 1.96 55.15 -31.18
C CYS A 3 1.25 54.06 -30.36
N ALA A 4 0.60 53.12 -31.04
CA ALA A 4 0.06 51.92 -30.41
C ALA A 4 1.19 50.90 -30.21
N TYR A 5 1.55 50.61 -28.96
CA TYR A 5 2.46 49.54 -28.60
C TYR A 5 1.67 48.27 -28.32
N THR A 6 1.71 47.30 -29.24
CA THR A 6 1.16 45.96 -29.02
C THR A 6 2.12 45.15 -28.14
N ARG A 7 1.68 44.78 -26.93
CA ARG A 7 2.40 43.81 -26.09
C ARG A 7 2.34 42.42 -26.73
N GLN A 8 3.48 41.83 -27.03
CA GLN A 8 3.57 40.39 -27.31
C GLN A 8 3.39 39.61 -26.00
N PRO A 9 2.60 38.53 -25.98
CA PRO A 9 2.53 37.65 -24.81
C PRO A 9 3.88 36.97 -24.59
N ALA A 10 4.33 36.95 -23.34
CA ALA A 10 5.54 36.24 -22.95
C ALA A 10 5.40 34.74 -23.28
N PRO A 11 6.49 34.07 -23.70
CA PRO A 11 6.45 32.63 -23.95
C PRO A 11 6.02 31.89 -22.68
N ALA A 12 5.13 30.91 -22.84
CA ALA A 12 4.68 30.08 -21.74
C ALA A 12 5.90 29.38 -21.10
N MET A 13 6.07 29.61 -19.81
CA MET A 13 7.12 29.00 -19.01
C MET A 13 6.79 27.52 -18.85
N VAL A 14 7.50 26.65 -19.57
CA VAL A 14 7.41 25.20 -19.36
C VAL A 14 7.94 24.92 -17.96
N LYS A 15 7.04 24.64 -17.01
CA LYS A 15 7.44 24.09 -15.71
C LYS A 15 7.94 22.67 -15.95
N THR A 16 9.24 22.48 -15.89
CA THR A 16 9.85 21.16 -15.73
C THR A 16 9.29 20.55 -14.46
N ILE A 17 8.41 19.55 -14.60
CA ILE A 17 8.03 18.70 -13.47
C ILE A 17 9.24 17.79 -13.25
N SER A 18 10.09 18.15 -12.30
CA SER A 18 11.01 17.17 -11.72
C SER A 18 10.14 16.01 -11.27
N ALA A 19 10.32 14.84 -11.88
CA ALA A 19 9.75 13.60 -11.37
C ALA A 19 10.34 13.41 -9.98
N GLY A 20 9.65 13.92 -8.96
CA GLY A 20 10.10 13.84 -7.57
C GLY A 20 10.35 12.38 -7.27
N SER A 21 11.60 12.02 -6.98
CA SER A 21 11.94 10.65 -6.57
C SER A 21 11.07 10.33 -5.37
N THR A 22 10.10 9.44 -5.56
CA THR A 22 9.25 9.03 -4.46
C THR A 22 10.11 8.18 -3.55
N LYS A 23 10.14 8.53 -2.27
CA LYS A 23 10.91 7.76 -1.29
C LYS A 23 10.39 6.33 -1.24
N ARG A 24 11.28 5.39 -0.97
CA ARG A 24 10.94 3.97 -0.81
C ARG A 24 10.45 3.72 0.61
N LEU A 25 9.64 2.67 0.82
CA LEU A 25 9.11 2.34 2.14
C LEU A 25 10.22 2.18 3.18
N ASN A 26 11.32 1.50 2.84
CA ASN A 26 12.48 1.36 3.74
C ASN A 26 13.18 2.67 4.09
N GLU A 27 13.00 3.74 3.31
CA GLU A 27 13.59 5.06 3.57
C GLU A 27 12.71 5.93 4.48
N VAL A 28 11.41 5.61 4.60
CA VAL A 28 10.43 6.39 5.36
C VAL A 28 9.81 5.65 6.52
N TYR A 29 9.97 4.33 6.59
CA TYR A 29 9.42 3.50 7.65
C TYR A 29 9.97 3.93 9.02
N VAL A 30 9.07 4.17 9.95
CA VAL A 30 9.38 4.42 11.36
C VAL A 30 8.40 3.57 12.18
N PRO A 31 8.86 2.64 13.03
CA PRO A 31 7.96 1.80 13.81
C PRO A 31 6.96 2.61 14.63
N ASP A 32 5.71 2.16 14.66
CA ASP A 32 4.71 2.63 15.61
C ASP A 32 5.12 2.27 17.06
N ILE A 33 4.82 3.15 18.00
CA ILE A 33 5.12 2.99 19.44
C ILE A 33 3.86 3.15 20.32
N SER A 34 2.69 3.33 19.71
CA SER A 34 1.41 3.49 20.39
C SER A 34 1.01 2.18 21.08
N PRO A 35 0.81 2.16 22.41
CA PRO A 35 0.35 0.96 23.11
C PRO A 35 -1.02 0.47 22.63
N THR A 36 -1.89 1.38 22.18
CA THR A 36 -3.21 1.01 21.62
C THR A 36 -3.05 0.15 20.38
N ASN A 37 -2.18 0.57 19.46
CA ASN A 37 -1.96 -0.15 18.20
C ASN A 37 -1.18 -1.44 18.46
N GLY A 38 -0.18 -1.41 19.36
CA GLY A 38 0.54 -2.60 19.83
C GLY A 38 -0.33 -3.62 20.56
N SER A 39 -1.51 -3.21 21.06
CA SER A 39 -2.50 -4.13 21.66
C SER A 39 -3.45 -4.75 20.63
N SER A 40 -3.27 -4.46 19.34
CA SER A 40 -4.09 -5.04 18.28
C SER A 40 -3.89 -6.55 18.16
N ILE A 41 -4.96 -7.25 17.76
CA ILE A 41 -4.91 -8.68 17.48
C ILE A 41 -4.77 -8.89 15.97
N ALA A 42 -3.61 -9.37 15.53
CA ALA A 42 -3.45 -9.92 14.19
C ALA A 42 -4.01 -11.36 14.15
N THR A 43 -4.80 -11.68 13.13
CA THR A 43 -5.53 -12.96 13.03
C THR A 43 -5.19 -13.68 11.72
N LEU A 44 -4.72 -14.92 11.85
CA LEU A 44 -4.65 -15.91 10.77
C LEU A 44 -5.95 -16.74 10.80
N ILE A 45 -6.67 -16.81 9.68
CA ILE A 45 -7.87 -17.65 9.53
C ILE A 45 -7.61 -18.69 8.46
N GLU A 46 -7.77 -19.97 8.80
CA GLU A 46 -7.67 -21.08 7.88
C GLU A 46 -8.98 -21.88 7.89
N SER A 47 -9.67 -21.96 6.75
CA SER A 47 -10.92 -22.71 6.61
C SER A 47 -11.14 -23.12 5.17
N GLU A 48 -11.63 -24.33 4.91
CA GLU A 48 -11.95 -24.85 3.57
C GLU A 48 -10.80 -24.68 2.55
N GLY A 49 -9.55 -24.77 3.01
CA GLY A 49 -8.37 -24.59 2.16
C GLY A 49 -8.03 -23.14 1.83
N LYS A 50 -8.76 -22.16 2.39
CA LYS A 50 -8.47 -20.74 2.30
C LYS A 50 -7.67 -20.27 3.51
N ARG A 51 -6.75 -19.33 3.28
CA ARG A 51 -5.88 -18.71 4.30
C ARG A 51 -6.00 -17.19 4.22
N LEU A 52 -6.47 -16.56 5.29
CA LEU A 52 -6.64 -15.11 5.36
C LEU A 52 -5.78 -14.54 6.49
N LEU A 53 -5.17 -13.39 6.26
CA LEU A 53 -4.40 -12.68 7.27
C LEU A 53 -4.97 -11.28 7.50
N PHE A 54 -5.45 -11.02 8.72
CA PHE A 54 -5.96 -9.72 9.14
C PHE A 54 -5.00 -9.11 10.15
N LEU A 55 -4.30 -8.03 9.78
CA LEU A 55 -3.22 -7.48 10.59
C LEU A 55 -3.68 -6.51 11.68
N GLY A 56 -4.96 -6.11 11.69
CA GLY A 56 -5.46 -5.07 12.60
C GLY A 56 -4.64 -3.78 12.44
N ASP A 57 -4.25 -3.18 13.56
CA ASP A 57 -3.29 -2.07 13.60
C ASP A 57 -1.97 -2.51 14.29
N ALA A 58 -1.70 -3.82 14.29
CA ALA A 58 -0.57 -4.40 15.02
C ALA A 58 0.77 -3.84 14.54
N TRP A 59 1.74 -3.78 15.44
CA TRP A 59 3.13 -3.45 15.11
C TRP A 59 3.71 -4.46 14.14
N ALA A 60 4.43 -3.97 13.13
CA ALA A 60 4.98 -4.84 12.09
C ALA A 60 6.01 -5.82 12.69
N GLU A 61 6.77 -5.36 13.68
CA GLU A 61 7.84 -6.10 14.35
C GLU A 61 7.31 -7.35 15.05
N ASP A 62 6.21 -7.22 15.81
CA ASP A 62 5.59 -8.35 16.52
C ASP A 62 5.07 -9.40 15.54
N VAL A 63 4.42 -8.95 14.46
CA VAL A 63 3.92 -9.84 13.40
C VAL A 63 5.08 -10.54 12.69
N VAL A 64 6.17 -9.84 12.40
CA VAL A 64 7.39 -10.42 11.80
C VAL A 64 7.99 -11.52 12.68
N VAL A 65 8.08 -11.28 14.00
CA VAL A 65 8.59 -12.27 14.95
C VAL A 65 7.71 -13.52 14.95
N GLU A 66 6.40 -13.36 15.03
CA GLU A 66 5.47 -14.49 15.08
C GLU A 66 5.41 -15.25 13.75
N LEU A 67 5.43 -14.56 12.60
CA LEU A 67 5.46 -15.22 11.29
C LEU A 67 6.73 -16.07 11.11
N LYS A 68 7.90 -15.57 11.52
CA LYS A 68 9.16 -16.32 11.50
C LYS A 68 9.13 -17.52 12.46
N ARG A 69 8.46 -17.38 13.61
CA ARG A 69 8.29 -18.49 14.57
C ARG A 69 7.37 -19.57 14.02
N LEU A 70 6.29 -19.19 13.33
CA LEU A 70 5.35 -20.12 12.72
C LEU A 70 5.91 -20.78 11.46
N HIS A 71 6.78 -20.10 10.70
CA HIS A 71 7.32 -20.58 9.43
C HIS A 71 8.83 -20.32 9.34
N GLY A 72 9.62 -21.41 9.25
CA GLY A 72 11.07 -21.37 9.44
C GLY A 72 11.94 -21.39 8.18
N ASP A 73 11.37 -21.49 6.98
CA ASP A 73 12.15 -21.62 5.74
C ASP A 73 12.52 -20.27 5.08
N GLY A 74 12.06 -19.15 5.65
CA GLY A 74 12.35 -17.79 5.19
C GLY A 74 11.68 -17.42 3.87
N ARG A 75 10.78 -18.26 3.34
CA ARG A 75 10.00 -17.93 2.13
C ARG A 75 8.77 -17.11 2.50
N PRO A 76 8.29 -16.22 1.61
CA PRO A 76 7.03 -15.53 1.83
C PRO A 76 5.90 -16.55 1.95
N GLN A 77 5.10 -16.42 3.00
CA GLN A 77 3.86 -17.16 3.16
C GLN A 77 2.81 -16.58 2.24
N LEU A 78 2.17 -17.45 1.46
CA LEU A 78 1.06 -17.07 0.59
C LEU A 78 -0.28 -17.23 1.32
N PHE A 79 -1.08 -16.17 1.22
CA PHE A 79 -2.47 -16.11 1.68
C PHE A 79 -3.39 -15.89 0.48
N ASP A 80 -4.67 -16.22 0.63
CA ASP A 80 -5.69 -15.86 -0.35
C ASP A 80 -6.03 -14.37 -0.27
N ALA A 81 -6.05 -13.79 0.93
CA ALA A 81 -6.17 -12.34 1.12
C ALA A 81 -5.44 -11.84 2.38
N ILE A 82 -4.93 -10.62 2.30
CA ILE A 82 -4.34 -9.88 3.41
C ILE A 82 -5.08 -8.56 3.61
N LYS A 83 -5.58 -8.30 4.82
CA LYS A 83 -6.00 -6.96 5.24
C LYS A 83 -4.80 -6.23 5.82
N VAL A 84 -4.37 -5.17 5.12
CA VAL A 84 -3.18 -4.38 5.46
C VAL A 84 -3.33 -3.73 6.83
N SER A 85 -2.23 -3.72 7.59
CA SER A 85 -2.17 -3.16 8.94
C SER A 85 -2.45 -1.67 8.94
N HIS A 86 -3.19 -1.18 9.95
CA HIS A 86 -3.39 0.23 10.24
C HIS A 86 -3.69 1.06 8.99
N HIS A 87 -4.70 0.60 8.26
CA HIS A 87 -5.18 1.28 7.05
C HIS A 87 -4.14 1.46 5.92
N GLY A 88 -3.00 0.78 5.97
CA GLY A 88 -1.89 1.00 5.04
C GLY A 88 -0.88 2.06 5.51
N SER A 89 -0.71 2.19 6.83
CA SER A 89 0.26 3.10 7.45
C SER A 89 1.71 2.63 7.21
N ILE A 90 2.60 3.59 6.90
CA ILE A 90 4.06 3.38 6.90
C ILE A 90 4.62 3.03 8.28
N HIS A 91 3.85 3.15 9.36
CA HIS A 91 4.31 2.84 10.72
C HIS A 91 4.02 1.39 11.16
N ASN A 92 3.15 0.70 10.44
CA ASN A 92 2.67 -0.63 10.82
C ASN A 92 2.81 -1.67 9.69
N THR A 93 3.29 -1.24 8.52
CA THR A 93 3.61 -2.13 7.40
C THR A 93 5.04 -1.89 6.94
N SER A 94 5.95 -2.79 7.30
CA SER A 94 7.38 -2.70 6.98
C SER A 94 7.76 -3.52 5.74
N VAL A 95 8.93 -3.22 5.16
CA VAL A 95 9.51 -4.06 4.08
C VAL A 95 9.77 -5.47 4.58
N ASP A 96 10.23 -5.62 5.83
CA ASP A 96 10.48 -6.93 6.45
C ASP A 96 9.18 -7.74 6.56
N LEU A 97 8.08 -7.12 7.01
CA LEU A 97 6.77 -7.76 7.05
C LEU A 97 6.34 -8.19 5.65
N LEU A 98 6.40 -7.29 4.67
CA LEU A 98 6.05 -7.58 3.28
C LEU A 98 7.00 -8.59 2.63
N SER A 99 8.20 -8.82 3.15
CA SER A 99 9.09 -9.89 2.66
C SER A 99 8.64 -11.29 3.11
N LEU A 100 7.86 -11.37 4.20
CA LEU A 100 7.41 -12.63 4.79
C LEU A 100 5.99 -13.04 4.37
N ILE A 101 5.20 -12.14 3.78
CA ILE A 101 3.81 -12.41 3.40
C ILE A 101 3.53 -11.94 1.98
N ASP A 102 2.60 -12.62 1.30
CA ASP A 102 2.05 -12.14 0.05
C ASP A 102 0.65 -12.71 -0.21
N ALA A 103 -0.11 -12.07 -1.09
CA ALA A 103 -1.43 -12.52 -1.47
C ALA A 103 -1.85 -11.97 -2.85
N PRO A 104 -2.72 -12.67 -3.59
CA PRO A 104 -3.36 -12.09 -4.78
C PRO A 104 -4.34 -10.97 -4.40
N ILE A 105 -4.84 -10.93 -3.17
CA ILE A 105 -5.81 -9.93 -2.70
C ILE A 105 -5.25 -9.17 -1.50
N PHE A 106 -5.22 -7.84 -1.60
CA PHE A 106 -4.94 -6.93 -0.50
C PHE A 106 -6.15 -6.05 -0.24
N LEU A 107 -6.49 -5.87 1.03
CA LEU A 107 -7.63 -5.07 1.47
C LEU A 107 -7.13 -3.84 2.25
N VAL A 108 -7.64 -2.67 1.91
CA VAL A 108 -7.36 -1.40 2.57
C VAL A 108 -8.69 -0.76 2.96
N SER A 109 -8.85 -0.42 4.24
CA SER A 109 -10.12 0.07 4.80
C SER A 109 -9.93 1.45 5.42
N THR A 110 -10.03 2.52 4.64
CA THR A 110 -9.95 3.90 5.14
C THR A 110 -10.43 4.88 4.06
N ASN A 111 -10.94 6.03 4.49
CA ASN A 111 -11.22 7.19 3.64
C ASN A 111 -10.10 8.25 3.70
N GLY A 112 -9.07 8.03 4.52
CA GLY A 112 -7.92 8.93 4.68
C GLY A 112 -8.21 10.27 5.34
N SER A 113 -9.38 10.48 5.94
CA SER A 113 -9.78 11.83 6.42
C SER A 113 -9.05 12.27 7.69
N ILE A 114 -8.58 11.34 8.53
CA ILE A 114 -7.97 11.65 9.83
C ILE A 114 -6.43 11.58 9.74
N HIS A 115 -5.90 10.45 9.30
CA HIS A 115 -4.45 10.17 9.29
C HIS A 115 -3.82 10.17 7.89
N HIS A 116 -4.59 10.48 6.85
CA HIS A 116 -4.14 10.49 5.46
C HIS A 116 -3.63 9.15 4.90
N HIS A 117 -3.87 8.05 5.61
CA HIS A 117 -3.68 6.70 5.11
C HIS A 117 -4.67 6.37 3.98
N PRO A 118 -4.34 5.41 3.09
CA PRO A 118 -3.10 4.64 3.05
C PRO A 118 -1.93 5.50 2.56
N ASP A 119 -0.73 5.18 3.06
CA ASP A 119 0.49 5.78 2.54
C ASP A 119 0.87 5.14 1.21
N TYR A 120 1.28 5.96 0.25
CA TYR A 120 1.60 5.49 -1.09
C TYR A 120 2.78 4.51 -1.09
N GLU A 121 3.77 4.75 -0.24
CA GLU A 121 4.99 3.96 -0.14
C GLU A 121 4.71 2.51 0.26
N VAL A 122 3.71 2.29 1.13
CA VAL A 122 3.23 0.94 1.47
C VAL A 122 2.59 0.28 0.26
N LEU A 123 1.69 0.99 -0.42
CA LEU A 123 0.99 0.46 -1.59
C LEU A 123 1.94 0.12 -2.74
N ALA A 124 2.89 1.01 -3.03
CA ALA A 124 3.91 0.81 -4.05
C ALA A 124 4.79 -0.39 -3.70
N GLU A 125 5.21 -0.53 -2.44
CA GLU A 125 6.03 -1.68 -2.01
C GLU A 125 5.27 -3.01 -2.14
N ILE A 126 3.95 -3.03 -1.89
CA ILE A 126 3.13 -4.23 -2.11
C ILE A 126 3.19 -4.68 -3.58
N VAL A 127 2.96 -3.74 -4.52
CA VAL A 127 2.83 -4.08 -5.97
C VAL A 127 4.16 -4.19 -6.71
N ASP A 128 5.22 -3.61 -6.16
CA ASP A 128 6.55 -3.65 -6.78
C ASP A 128 7.28 -4.97 -6.58
N ARG A 129 6.83 -5.83 -5.66
CA ARG A 129 7.44 -7.15 -5.43
C ARG A 129 7.17 -8.11 -6.60
N PRO A 130 8.15 -8.93 -7.02
CA PRO A 130 7.92 -9.97 -8.03
C PRO A 130 6.76 -10.88 -7.63
N ALA A 131 5.95 -11.29 -8.62
CA ALA A 131 4.90 -12.30 -8.45
C ALA A 131 4.61 -13.00 -9.77
N THR A 132 4.20 -14.26 -9.68
CA THR A 132 3.66 -15.05 -10.81
C THR A 132 2.14 -14.89 -10.97
N PHE A 133 1.52 -14.09 -10.10
CA PHE A 133 0.08 -13.79 -10.08
C PHE A 133 -0.14 -12.27 -10.10
N GLU A 134 -1.36 -11.87 -10.41
CA GLU A 134 -1.80 -10.47 -10.36
C GLU A 134 -2.27 -10.12 -8.94
N ARG A 135 -1.79 -8.99 -8.40
CA ARG A 135 -2.27 -8.47 -7.11
C ARG A 135 -3.46 -7.53 -7.33
N LYS A 136 -4.56 -7.75 -6.63
CA LYS A 136 -5.69 -6.81 -6.57
C LYS A 136 -5.67 -6.10 -5.23
N ILE A 137 -5.66 -4.77 -5.25
CA ILE A 137 -5.74 -3.96 -4.05
C ILE A 137 -7.13 -3.33 -4.02
N TYR A 138 -7.95 -3.80 -3.09
CA TYR A 138 -9.29 -3.29 -2.87
C TYR A 138 -9.28 -2.21 -1.80
N PHE A 139 -9.97 -1.11 -2.10
CA PHE A 139 -10.23 -0.02 -1.18
C PHE A 139 -11.74 0.11 -0.96
N ASN A 140 -12.15 0.49 0.24
CA ASN A 140 -13.55 0.85 0.52
C ASN A 140 -13.87 2.32 0.18
N TYR A 141 -12.85 3.16 0.00
CA TYR A 141 -12.99 4.53 -0.48
C TYR A 141 -11.87 4.86 -1.46
N GLU A 142 -12.16 5.75 -2.40
CA GLU A 142 -11.10 6.35 -3.19
C GLU A 142 -10.29 7.35 -2.35
N THR A 143 -8.98 7.21 -2.40
CA THR A 143 -8.01 8.08 -1.72
C THR A 143 -6.99 8.64 -2.73
N PRO A 144 -6.28 9.75 -2.40
CA PRO A 144 -5.20 10.25 -3.25
C PRO A 144 -4.15 9.18 -3.56
N ALA A 145 -3.77 8.36 -2.58
CA ALA A 145 -2.81 7.28 -2.73
C ALA A 145 -3.33 6.15 -3.64
N SER A 146 -4.61 5.75 -3.53
CA SER A 146 -5.19 4.74 -4.45
C SER A 146 -5.26 5.25 -5.89
N THR A 147 -5.59 6.52 -6.09
CA THR A 147 -5.63 7.16 -7.43
C THR A 147 -4.24 7.20 -8.03
N ARG A 148 -3.25 7.55 -7.22
CA ARG A 148 -1.84 7.55 -7.62
C ARG A 148 -1.35 6.15 -7.97
N LEU A 149 -1.74 5.13 -7.19
CA LEU A 149 -1.35 3.74 -7.42
C LEU A 149 -1.90 3.19 -8.76
N ARG A 150 -3.10 3.60 -9.19
CA ARG A 150 -3.64 3.20 -10.51
C ARG A 150 -2.76 3.57 -11.68
N ALA A 151 -2.02 4.68 -11.58
CA ALA A 151 -1.10 5.14 -12.61
C ALA A 151 0.32 4.59 -12.42
N HIS A 152 0.58 3.85 -11.33
CA HIS A 152 1.89 3.30 -11.03
C HIS A 152 2.22 2.12 -11.95
N VAL A 153 3.50 2.00 -12.30
CA VAL A 153 4.01 0.84 -13.03
C VAL A 153 4.92 0.08 -12.09
N SER A 154 4.58 -1.19 -11.84
CA SER A 154 5.35 -2.04 -10.93
C SER A 154 6.81 -2.14 -11.38
N ARG A 155 7.73 -1.91 -10.46
CA ARG A 155 9.18 -1.99 -10.73
C ARG A 155 9.65 -3.39 -11.11
N SER A 156 8.96 -4.43 -10.66
CA SER A 156 9.25 -5.83 -11.06
C SER A 156 8.53 -6.23 -12.35
N GLY A 157 7.66 -5.37 -12.89
CA GLY A 157 6.75 -5.73 -13.98
C GLY A 157 5.60 -6.65 -13.57
N ALA A 158 5.44 -6.95 -12.27
CA ALA A 158 4.31 -7.71 -11.77
C ALA A 158 3.00 -6.96 -12.06
N LYS A 159 1.97 -7.70 -12.49
CA LYS A 159 0.66 -7.12 -12.77
C LYS A 159 -0.07 -6.84 -11.46
N PHE A 160 -0.80 -5.74 -11.44
CA PHE A 160 -1.72 -5.44 -10.35
C PHE A 160 -2.91 -4.61 -10.84
N ASN A 161 -3.98 -4.61 -10.05
CA ASN A 161 -5.19 -3.82 -10.27
C ASN A 161 -5.62 -3.12 -8.98
N VAL A 162 -6.24 -1.95 -9.10
CA VAL A 162 -6.77 -1.16 -7.98
C VAL A 162 -8.26 -0.94 -8.15
N ASP A 163 -9.03 -1.51 -7.23
CA ASP A 163 -10.49 -1.48 -7.23
C ASP A 163 -11.02 -0.73 -6.00
N VAL A 164 -11.99 0.15 -6.20
CA VAL A 164 -12.74 0.80 -5.10
C VAL A 164 -14.12 0.18 -5.06
N VAL A 165 -14.42 -0.55 -3.98
CA VAL A 165 -15.69 -1.26 -3.82
C VAL A 165 -16.71 -0.32 -3.19
N GLN A 166 -17.69 0.12 -3.97
CA GLN A 166 -18.78 0.98 -3.49
C GLN A 166 -19.97 0.15 -2.99
N ASP A 167 -20.29 -0.96 -3.67
CA ASP A 167 -21.35 -1.91 -3.32
C ASP A 167 -20.96 -3.33 -3.75
N GLY A 168 -21.20 -4.34 -2.90
CA GLY A 168 -21.04 -5.76 -3.26
C GLY A 168 -20.00 -6.54 -2.45
N TRP A 169 -19.83 -7.81 -2.81
CA TRP A 169 -18.91 -8.75 -2.15
C TRP A 169 -17.59 -8.85 -2.89
N ILE A 170 -16.49 -8.97 -2.14
CA ILE A 170 -15.19 -9.34 -2.69
C ILE A 170 -15.11 -10.87 -2.67
N HIS A 171 -14.78 -11.45 -3.81
CA HIS A 171 -14.55 -12.89 -3.93
C HIS A 171 -13.08 -13.20 -3.65
N VAL A 172 -12.84 -14.03 -2.63
CA VAL A 172 -11.52 -14.47 -2.15
C VAL A 172 -11.33 -15.97 -2.40
#